data_AF-R4QY78-F1
#
_entry.id   AF-R4QY78-F1
#
_cell.length_a   1.000
_cell.length_b   1.000
_cell.length_c   1.000
_cell.angle_alpha   90.00
_cell.angle_beta   90.00
_cell.angle_gamma   90.00
#
_symmetry.space_group_name_H-M   'P 1'
#
loop_
_entity.id
_entity.type
_entity.pdbx_description
1 polymer ?
#
loop_
_entity_poly.entity_id
_entity_poly.type
_entity_poly.pdbx_seq_one_letter_code
_entity_poly.pdbx_strand_id
1 'polypeptide(L)'
;VLVVTSTFGNGDPPENGESFAQALVEMSQTNEELQEETMVFKERKRFNSMHAVTPLQRRGSSLSLGRNSTAGMTDVVGPLASLKFAVFGLGSSAYPHFCAFAHAIDTLLGEMQGERLLEIGEGDDLCG
;
A
#
# COMPACT_ATOMS: atom_id res chain seq x y z
N VAL A 1 13.77 3.64 2.59
CA VAL A 1 13.73 2.95 1.28
C VAL A 1 13.03 3.84 0.27
N LEU A 2 13.63 4.04 -0.89
CA LEU A 2 12.97 4.74 -2.00
C LEU A 2 12.66 3.71 -3.07
N VAL A 3 11.38 3.53 -3.38
CA VAL A 3 10.93 2.63 -4.45
C VAL A 3 10.68 3.46 -5.69
N VAL A 4 11.30 3.06 -6.81
CA VAL A 4 11.02 3.61 -8.14
C VAL A 4 10.63 2.44 -9.02
N THR A 5 9.42 2.44 -9.56
CA THR A 5 8.92 1.29 -10.33
C THR A 5 7.99 1.70 -11.45
N SER A 6 8.10 1.02 -12.59
CA SER A 6 7.18 1.13 -13.71
C SER A 6 5.99 0.21 -13.55
N THR A 7 4.91 0.50 -14.27
CA THR A 7 3.75 -0.39 -14.39
C THR A 7 3.70 -0.97 -15.81
N PHE A 8 3.44 -2.27 -15.95
CA PHE A 8 3.34 -2.96 -17.25
C PHE A 8 1.91 -3.44 -17.53
N GLY A 9 1.58 -3.63 -18.81
CA GLY A 9 0.33 -4.29 -19.21
C GLY A 9 -0.93 -3.61 -18.64
N ASN A 10 -1.74 -4.39 -17.92
CA ASN A 10 -3.00 -3.92 -17.33
C ASN A 10 -2.84 -3.54 -15.85
N GLY A 11 -1.73 -2.87 -15.53
CA GLY A 11 -1.39 -2.50 -14.16
C GLY A 11 -0.41 -3.44 -13.48
N ASP A 12 0.01 -4.49 -14.16
CA ASP A 12 0.85 -5.56 -13.63
C ASP A 12 2.24 -5.04 -13.21
N PRO A 13 2.89 -5.71 -12.23
CA PRO A 13 4.30 -5.48 -11.93
C PRO A 13 5.17 -5.67 -13.19
N PRO A 14 6.32 -4.96 -13.28
CA PRO A 14 7.35 -5.31 -14.24
C PRO A 14 7.91 -6.70 -13.88
N GLU A 15 8.43 -7.44 -14.86
CA GLU A 15 8.93 -8.81 -14.69
C GLU A 15 9.94 -8.94 -13.53
N ASN A 16 10.85 -7.97 -13.39
CA ASN A 16 11.84 -7.94 -12.30
C ASN A 16 11.24 -7.54 -10.93
N GLY A 17 10.04 -6.97 -10.91
CA GLY A 17 9.30 -6.57 -9.71
C GLY A 17 8.33 -7.64 -9.19
N GLU A 18 8.05 -8.69 -9.97
CA GLU A 18 7.09 -9.75 -9.59
C GLU A 18 7.50 -10.47 -8.30
N SER A 19 8.76 -10.89 -8.19
CA SER A 19 9.27 -11.60 -7.02
C SER A 19 9.18 -10.77 -5.73
N PHE A 20 9.42 -9.46 -5.84
CA PHE A 20 9.30 -8.53 -4.73
C PHE A 20 7.83 -8.34 -4.32
N ALA A 21 6.93 -8.19 -5.28
CA ALA A 21 5.50 -8.08 -5.03
C ALA A 21 4.95 -9.32 -4.31
N GLN A 22 5.35 -10.52 -4.77
CA GLN A 22 4.96 -11.79 -4.12
C GLN A 22 5.45 -11.86 -2.68
N ALA A 23 6.70 -11.49 -2.42
CA ALA A 23 7.26 -11.48 -1.07
C ALA A 23 6.52 -10.52 -0.13
N LEU A 24 6.12 -9.32 -0.61
CA LEU A 24 5.33 -8.39 0.20
C LEU A 24 3.93 -8.93 0.51
N VAL A 25 3.28 -9.58 -0.46
CA VAL A 25 1.96 -10.20 -0.25
C VAL A 25 2.07 -11.35 0.76
N GLU A 26 3.12 -12.17 0.69
CA GLU A 26 3.37 -13.25 1.66
C GLU A 26 3.61 -12.69 3.07
N MET A 27 4.40 -11.61 3.20
CA MET A 27 4.63 -10.93 4.48
C MET A 27 3.34 -10.33 5.05
N SER A 28 2.46 -9.78 4.20
CA SER A 28 1.17 -9.24 4.64
C SER A 28 0.22 -10.30 5.21
N GLN A 29 0.27 -11.53 4.68
CA GLN A 29 -0.60 -12.65 5.11
C GLN A 29 -0.18 -13.28 6.44
N THR A 30 1.05 -13.03 6.90
CA THR A 30 1.52 -13.54 8.21
C THR A 30 0.85 -12.81 9.39
N ASN A 31 0.12 -11.70 9.13
CA ASN A 31 -0.41 -10.81 10.16
C ASN A 31 -1.94 -10.94 10.38
N GLU A 32 -2.69 -11.61 9.51
CA GLU A 32 -4.15 -11.75 9.63
C GLU A 32 -4.66 -13.14 9.21
N GLU A 33 -4.92 -14.03 10.17
CA GLU A 33 -5.85 -15.15 9.98
C GLU A 33 -7.29 -14.63 10.15
N LEU A 34 -8.02 -14.42 9.05
CA LEU A 34 -9.44 -14.75 8.85
C LEU A 34 -9.98 -14.17 7.51
N GLN A 35 -10.58 -15.08 6.73
CA GLN A 35 -11.76 -14.91 5.84
C GLN A 35 -11.57 -14.46 4.38
N GLU A 36 -11.54 -15.49 3.52
CA GLU A 36 -12.33 -15.77 2.29
C GLU A 36 -12.68 -14.69 1.23
N GLU A 37 -12.57 -13.38 1.48
CA GLU A 37 -12.76 -12.34 0.44
C GLU A 37 -11.46 -11.98 -0.32
N THR A 38 -10.30 -12.44 0.16
CA THR A 38 -8.97 -12.18 -0.43
C THR A 38 -8.72 -12.91 -1.76
N MET A 39 -9.56 -13.90 -2.11
CA MET A 39 -9.41 -14.71 -3.34
C MET A 39 -9.70 -13.91 -4.63
N VAL A 40 -10.52 -12.86 -4.57
CA VAL A 40 -10.90 -12.08 -5.77
C VAL A 40 -9.86 -10.99 -6.12
N PHE A 41 -9.08 -10.53 -5.13
CA PHE A 41 -7.85 -9.75 -5.33
C PHE A 41 -6.68 -10.65 -5.80
N LYS A 42 -6.68 -11.92 -5.40
CA LYS A 42 -5.71 -12.97 -5.79
C LYS A 42 -5.82 -13.47 -7.23
N GLU A 43 -6.89 -13.14 -7.96
CA GLU A 43 -7.03 -13.59 -9.36
C GLU A 43 -7.42 -12.48 -10.36
N ARG A 44 -8.19 -11.42 -10.01
CA ARG A 44 -8.70 -10.48 -11.05
C ARG A 44 -8.93 -8.99 -10.70
N LYS A 45 -8.69 -8.47 -9.49
CA LYS A 45 -8.95 -7.03 -9.21
C LYS A 45 -8.03 -6.44 -8.14
N ARG A 46 -7.11 -5.55 -8.52
CA ARG A 46 -7.22 -4.10 -8.29
C ARG A 46 -6.07 -3.37 -8.99
N PHE A 47 -6.15 -3.28 -10.30
CA PHE A 47 -5.50 -2.15 -10.95
C PHE A 47 -6.48 -1.16 -11.55
N ASN A 48 -7.74 -1.50 -11.86
CA ASN A 48 -8.67 -0.57 -12.52
C ASN A 48 -9.83 -0.26 -11.60
N SER A 49 -10.12 1.04 -11.51
CA SER A 49 -11.32 1.64 -10.95
C SER A 49 -11.26 1.93 -9.45
N MET A 50 -10.87 3.16 -9.12
CA MET A 50 -11.67 4.05 -8.27
C MET A 50 -11.28 5.51 -8.56
N HIS A 51 -12.11 6.20 -9.35
CA HIS A 51 -12.18 7.66 -9.33
C HIS A 51 -13.15 8.12 -8.22
N ALA A 52 -12.78 9.24 -7.60
CA ALA A 52 -13.58 10.22 -6.86
C ALA A 52 -13.91 9.95 -5.38
N VAL A 53 -13.09 10.54 -4.49
CA VAL A 53 -13.54 11.07 -3.21
C VAL A 53 -13.23 12.57 -3.12
N THR A 54 -14.26 13.37 -2.83
CA THR A 54 -14.18 14.79 -2.43
C THR A 54 -13.95 14.90 -0.91
N PRO A 55 -13.35 16.00 -0.40
CA PRO A 55 -13.01 16.12 1.03
C PRO A 55 -13.99 16.97 1.85
N LEU A 56 -13.82 16.85 3.19
CA LEU A 56 -14.29 17.68 4.33
C LEU A 56 -15.62 17.31 5.04
N GLN A 57 -15.53 16.99 6.34
CA GLN A 57 -15.77 17.96 7.44
C GLN A 57 -15.33 17.40 8.82
N ARG A 58 -14.71 18.24 9.64
CA ARG A 58 -14.15 17.99 10.99
C ARG A 58 -15.18 17.89 12.13
N ARG A 59 -14.69 17.36 13.28
CA ARG A 59 -15.04 17.53 14.74
C ARG A 59 -15.58 16.23 15.36
N GLY A 60 -15.19 15.76 16.55
CA GLY A 60 -14.33 16.23 17.63
C GLY A 60 -14.59 15.36 18.90
N SER A 61 -13.72 15.50 19.91
CA SER A 61 -13.81 15.07 21.33
C SER A 61 -13.70 13.59 21.75
N SER A 62 -12.54 13.29 22.35
CA SER A 62 -12.31 12.72 23.70
C SER A 62 -13.21 11.58 24.19
N LEU A 63 -12.60 10.41 24.44
CA LEU A 63 -12.73 9.68 25.70
C LEU A 63 -11.41 8.95 26.02
N SER A 64 -10.75 9.39 27.08
CA SER A 64 -9.67 8.69 27.76
C SER A 64 -10.27 7.61 28.67
N LEU A 65 -10.02 6.33 28.37
CA LEU A 65 -10.19 5.25 29.34
C LEU A 65 -8.82 4.68 29.68
N GLY A 66 -8.37 5.01 30.89
CA GLY A 66 -7.15 4.46 31.46
C GLY A 66 -7.27 2.95 31.67
N ARG A 67 -6.23 2.22 31.31
CA ARG A 67 -5.96 0.88 31.81
C ARG A 67 -4.52 0.84 32.30
N ASN A 68 -4.34 1.15 33.59
CA ASN A 68 -3.14 0.77 34.32
C ASN A 68 -3.31 -0.68 34.77
N SER A 69 -2.61 -1.60 34.10
CA SER A 69 -2.40 -2.96 34.61
C SER A 69 -1.03 -3.42 34.14
N THR A 70 -0.13 -3.51 35.10
CA THR A 70 1.21 -4.08 35.07
C THR A 70 1.17 -5.54 34.60
N ALA A 71 1.59 -5.82 33.35
CA ALA A 71 2.21 -7.06 32.85
C ALA A 71 2.07 -7.16 31.31
N GLY A 72 3.20 -7.19 30.59
CA GLY A 72 3.28 -7.61 29.18
C GLY A 72 3.04 -6.51 28.14
N MET A 73 4.09 -5.83 27.70
CA MET A 73 4.06 -4.92 26.56
C MET A 73 5.03 -5.40 25.48
N THR A 74 4.62 -6.42 24.73
CA THR A 74 5.06 -6.52 23.33
C THR A 74 3.95 -5.87 22.52
N ASP A 75 3.97 -4.54 22.44
CA ASP A 75 3.17 -3.84 21.44
C ASP A 75 3.48 -4.51 20.09
N VAL A 76 2.42 -4.87 19.38
CA VAL A 76 2.43 -5.55 18.08
C VAL A 76 2.98 -4.60 17.01
N VAL A 77 4.27 -4.36 17.09
CA VAL A 77 5.08 -3.66 16.09
C VAL A 77 5.04 -4.52 14.83
N GLY A 78 4.39 -4.01 13.80
CA GLY A 78 4.23 -4.66 12.51
C GLY A 78 5.58 -4.93 11.85
N PRO A 79 5.62 -5.87 10.88
CA PRO A 79 6.87 -6.40 10.34
C PRO A 79 7.77 -5.32 9.72
N LEU A 80 7.21 -4.21 9.23
CA LEU A 80 7.93 -3.09 8.64
C LEU A 80 7.87 -1.80 9.47
N ALA A 81 7.55 -1.85 10.76
CA ALA A 81 7.36 -0.66 11.59
C ALA A 81 8.58 0.28 11.71
N SER A 82 9.80 -0.23 11.50
CA SER A 82 11.03 0.59 11.49
C SER A 82 11.36 1.14 10.09
N LEU A 83 10.62 0.73 9.07
CA LEU A 83 10.87 1.09 7.68
C LEU A 83 10.28 2.46 7.37
N LYS A 84 11.14 3.43 7.08
CA LYS A 84 10.73 4.69 6.44
C LYS A 84 10.78 4.53 4.93
N PHE A 85 9.72 4.87 4.20
CA PHE A 85 9.66 4.69 2.75
C PHE A 85 9.02 5.85 1.97
N ALA A 86 9.34 5.93 0.68
CA ALA A 86 8.65 6.75 -0.31
C ALA A 86 8.61 5.98 -1.63
N VAL A 87 7.57 6.20 -2.43
CA VAL A 87 7.35 5.51 -3.71
C VAL A 87 7.20 6.53 -4.83
N PHE A 88 7.83 6.26 -5.97
CA PHE A 88 7.65 6.98 -7.22
C PHE A 88 7.28 6.00 -8.33
N GLY A 89 6.09 6.15 -8.89
CA GLY A 89 5.56 5.35 -9.98
C GLY A 89 5.88 5.95 -11.34
N LEU A 90 6.31 5.11 -12.27
CA LEU A 90 6.39 5.43 -13.69
C LEU A 90 5.24 4.74 -14.42
N GLY A 91 4.51 5.49 -15.22
CA GLY A 91 3.38 4.97 -15.97
C GLY A 91 3.05 5.84 -17.18
N SER A 92 1.95 5.51 -17.84
CA SER A 92 1.40 6.34 -18.90
C SER A 92 -0.10 6.48 -18.71
N SER A 93 -0.60 7.72 -18.74
CA SER A 93 -2.03 8.01 -18.65
C SER A 93 -2.83 7.52 -19.87
N ALA A 94 -2.14 7.02 -20.91
CA ALA A 94 -2.76 6.29 -22.02
C ALA A 94 -3.45 4.99 -21.57
N TYR A 95 -2.99 4.41 -20.46
CA TYR A 95 -3.51 3.15 -19.94
C TYR A 95 -4.49 3.44 -18.80
N PRO A 96 -5.60 2.68 -18.70
CA PRO A 96 -6.57 2.85 -17.62
C PRO A 96 -5.97 2.77 -16.20
N HIS A 97 -4.89 2.01 -16.09
CA HIS A 97 -4.20 1.62 -14.88
C HIS A 97 -2.95 2.48 -14.65
N PHE A 98 -3.12 3.78 -14.46
CA PHE A 98 -1.98 4.69 -14.31
C PHE A 98 -1.21 4.40 -13.00
N CYS A 99 0.12 4.21 -13.11
CA CYS A 99 1.05 3.93 -11.99
C CYS A 99 0.59 2.82 -11.03
N ALA A 100 -0.22 1.88 -11.54
CA ALA A 100 -0.99 0.95 -10.73
C ALA A 100 -0.09 0.14 -9.78
N PHE A 101 0.99 -0.45 -10.29
CA PHE A 101 1.90 -1.26 -9.48
C PHE A 101 2.56 -0.45 -8.35
N ALA A 102 2.92 0.81 -8.62
CA ALA A 102 3.48 1.69 -7.61
C ALA A 102 2.49 1.94 -6.46
N HIS A 103 1.21 2.16 -6.77
CA HIS A 103 0.15 2.27 -5.75
C HIS A 103 0.00 1.00 -4.90
N ALA A 104 0.14 -0.18 -5.51
CA ALA A 104 0.04 -1.44 -4.79
C ALA A 104 1.19 -1.61 -3.77
N ILE A 105 2.43 -1.36 -4.19
CA ILE A 105 3.60 -1.42 -3.29
C ILE A 105 3.47 -0.41 -2.15
N ASP A 106 3.06 0.80 -2.50
CA ASP A 106 2.86 1.90 -1.58
C ASP A 106 1.81 1.59 -0.49
N THR A 107 0.73 0.90 -0.88
CA THR A 107 -0.30 0.41 0.03
C THR A 107 0.24 -0.70 0.93
N LEU A 108 0.85 -1.75 0.34
CA LEU A 108 1.36 -2.92 1.07
C LEU A 108 2.41 -2.53 2.12
N LEU A 109 3.32 -1.61 1.79
CA LEU A 109 4.33 -1.12 2.75
C LEU A 109 3.70 -0.35 3.91
N GLY A 110 2.64 0.43 3.65
CA GLY A 110 1.90 1.14 4.68
C GLY A 110 1.08 0.22 5.59
N GLU A 111 0.41 -0.79 5.02
CA GLU A 111 -0.36 -1.80 5.75
C GLU A 111 0.53 -2.62 6.71
N MET A 112 1.77 -2.90 6.30
CA MET A 112 2.78 -3.55 7.15
C MET A 112 3.45 -2.62 8.17
N GLN A 113 2.83 -1.46 8.44
CA GLN A 113 3.23 -0.42 9.38
C GLN A 113 4.49 0.37 9.00
N GLY A 114 4.90 0.36 7.74
CA GLY A 114 5.95 1.27 7.27
C GLY A 114 5.58 2.74 7.43
N GLU A 115 6.53 3.58 7.82
CA GLU A 115 6.39 5.03 7.90
C GLU A 115 6.60 5.66 6.52
N ARG A 116 5.52 6.17 5.92
CA ARG A 116 5.57 6.92 4.67
C ARG A 116 6.16 8.31 4.88
N LEU A 117 7.24 8.62 4.16
CA LEU A 117 7.92 9.92 4.21
C LEU A 117 7.26 10.98 3.32
N LEU A 118 6.78 10.56 2.15
CA LEU A 118 6.18 11.43 1.13
C LEU A 118 4.93 10.77 0.54
N GLU A 119 4.01 11.59 0.05
CA GLU A 119 2.95 11.10 -0.84
C GLU A 119 3.58 10.45 -2.08
N ILE A 120 2.90 9.44 -2.63
CA ILE A 120 3.37 8.76 -3.84
C ILE A 120 3.53 9.78 -4.97
N GLY A 121 4.69 9.78 -5.62
CA GLY A 121 4.91 10.57 -6.83
C GLY A 121 4.64 9.73 -8.07
N GLU A 122 4.17 10.37 -9.14
CA GLU A 122 3.84 9.71 -10.41
C GLU A 122 4.51 10.45 -11.57
N GLY A 123 5.13 9.71 -12.48
CA GLY A 123 5.67 10.21 -13.73
C GLY A 123 4.88 9.66 -14.92
N ASP A 124 4.24 10.55 -15.67
CA ASP A 124 3.52 10.21 -16.90
C ASP A 124 4.42 10.36 -18.12
N ASP A 125 4.66 9.25 -18.81
CA ASP A 125 5.47 9.20 -20.04
C ASP A 125 4.92 10.12 -21.15
N LEU A 126 3.63 10.43 -21.13
CA LEU A 126 3.02 11.28 -22.15
C LEU A 126 3.21 12.79 -21.93
N CYS A 127 3.52 13.24 -20.72
CA CYS A 127 3.50 14.65 -20.35
C CYS A 127 4.72 15.08 -19.51
N GLY A 128 5.90 14.56 -19.84
CA GLY A 128 7.16 14.80 -19.12
C GLY A 128 7.56 16.27 -18.95
#